data_AF-A0A956NGD5-F1
#
_entry.id   AF-A0A956NGD5-F1
#
_cell.length_a   1.000
_cell.length_b   1.000
_cell.length_c   1.000
_cell.angle_alpha   90.00
_cell.angle_beta   90.00
_cell.angle_gamma   90.00
#
_symmetry.space_group_name_H-M   'P 1'
#
loop_
_entity.id
_entity.type
_entity.pdbx_description
1 polymer ?
#
loop_
_entity_poly.entity_id
_entity_poly.type
_entity_poly.pdbx_seq_one_letter_code
_entity_poly.pdbx_strand_id
1 'polypeptide(L)' 'MAPQLEARVQEMQIPLRKVDIVKWGSPVATQYAIQSIPALWLYKDGKLVTKDSQQVFKHLNS' A
#
# COMPACT_ATOMS: atom_id res chain seq x y z
N MET A 1 0.00 -12.09 3.04
CA MET A 1 0.77 -10.82 3.06
C MET A 1 0.28 -9.84 4.13
N ALA A 2 -1.03 -9.63 4.30
CA ALA A 2 -1.56 -8.62 5.23
C ALA A 2 -1.01 -8.68 6.68
N PRO A 3 -0.89 -9.85 7.35
CA PRO A 3 -0.50 -9.89 8.77
C PRO A 3 0.92 -9.38 9.04
N GLN A 4 1.87 -9.69 8.16
CA GLN A 4 3.27 -9.27 8.31
C GLN A 4 3.44 -7.76 8.08
N LEU A 5 2.74 -7.22 7.09
CA LEU A 5 2.73 -5.79 6.82
C LEU A 5 2.11 -5.03 8.00
N GLU A 6 1.00 -5.53 8.54
CA GLU A 6 0.32 -4.96 9.71
C GLU A 6 1.20 -4.94 10.97
N ALA A 7 1.90 -6.04 11.26
CA ALA A 7 2.85 -6.08 12.36
C ALA A 7 3.95 -5.02 12.19
N ARG A 8 4.55 -4.92 10.99
CA ARG A 8 5.64 -3.97 10.73
C ARG A 8 5.21 -2.51 10.83
N VAL A 9 4.09 -2.14 10.21
CA VAL A 9 3.60 -0.76 10.30
C VAL A 9 3.17 -0.41 11.72
N GLN A 10 2.69 -1.37 12.52
CA GLN A 10 2.38 -1.17 13.92
C GLN A 10 3.65 -0.94 14.77
N GLU A 11 4.71 -1.73 14.57
CA GLU A 11 6.01 -1.54 15.22
C GLU A 11 6.61 -0.17 14.91
N MET A 12 6.52 0.28 13.65
CA MET A 12 7.04 1.57 13.20
C MET A 12 6.10 2.76 13.46
N GLN A 13 4.92 2.52 14.04
CA GLN A 13 3.87 3.53 14.24
C GLN A 13 3.45 4.26 12.94
N ILE A 14 3.47 3.55 11.81
CA ILE A 14 3.06 4.08 10.50
C ILE A 14 1.55 3.82 10.32
N PRO A 15 0.74 4.85 10.00
CA PRO A 15 -0.67 4.64 9.66
C PRO A 15 -0.85 3.79 8.41
N LEU A 16 -1.60 2.68 8.52
CA LEU A 16 -1.95 1.82 7.39
C LEU A 16 -3.39 2.08 6.94
N ARG A 17 -3.57 2.51 5.69
CA ARG A 17 -4.88 2.60 5.05
C ARG A 17 -5.10 1.40 4.14
N LYS A 18 -6.06 0.54 4.51
CA LYS A 18 -6.49 -0.61 3.68
C LYS A 18 -7.64 -0.18 2.78
N VAL A 19 -7.61 -0.61 1.52
CA VAL A 19 -8.69 -0.38 0.55
C VAL A 19 -8.99 -1.70 -0.14
N ASP A 20 -10.18 -2.23 0.12
CA ASP A 20 -10.60 -3.52 -0.45
C ASP A 20 -11.21 -3.32 -1.83
N ILE A 21 -10.51 -3.80 -2.86
CA ILE A 21 -11.02 -3.85 -4.23
C ILE A 21 -11.72 -5.18 -4.43
N VAL A 22 -13.04 -5.19 -4.28
CA VAL A 22 -13.87 -6.38 -4.46
C VAL A 22 -14.20 -6.64 -5.94
N LYS A 23 -14.19 -5.59 -6.77
CA LYS A 23 -14.49 -5.67 -8.22
C LYS A 23 -13.51 -4.83 -9.03
N TRP A 24 -12.93 -5.46 -10.07
CA TRP A 24 -12.16 -4.80 -11.12
C TRP A 24 -13.12 -3.90 -11.92
N GLY A 25 -12.87 -2.59 -11.93
CA GLY A 25 -13.79 -1.56 -12.45
C GLY A 25 -14.45 -0.69 -11.38
N SER A 26 -14.22 -0.96 -10.09
CA SER A 26 -14.56 0.00 -9.03
C SER A 26 -13.91 1.37 -9.27
N PRO A 27 -14.53 2.49 -8.83
CA PRO A 27 -13.98 3.82 -9.02
C PRO A 27 -12.52 3.95 -8.56
N VAL A 28 -12.16 3.32 -7.44
CA VAL A 28 -10.79 3.27 -6.93
C VAL A 28 -9.87 2.54 -7.90
N ALA A 29 -10.21 1.31 -8.33
CA ALA A 29 -9.37 0.53 -9.23
C ALA A 29 -9.11 1.27 -10.55
N THR A 30 -10.14 1.92 -11.09
CA THR A 30 -10.05 2.68 -12.35
C THR A 30 -9.27 3.97 -12.19
N GLN A 31 -9.61 4.81 -11.19
CA GLN A 31 -8.98 6.11 -10.95
C GLN A 31 -7.46 5.97 -10.73
N TYR A 32 -7.07 4.89 -10.08
CA TYR A 32 -5.69 4.63 -9.71
C TYR A 32 -4.97 3.65 -10.64
N ALA A 33 -5.62 3.23 -11.73
CA ALA A 33 -5.11 2.27 -12.71
C ALA A 33 -4.50 1.03 -12.04
N ILE A 34 -5.19 0.47 -11.05
CA ILE A 34 -4.73 -0.73 -10.34
C ILE A 34 -4.87 -1.94 -11.27
N GLN A 35 -3.74 -2.55 -11.63
CA GLN A 35 -3.68 -3.70 -12.56
C GLN A 35 -3.44 -5.03 -11.84
N SER A 36 -3.03 -5.00 -10.57
CA SER A 36 -2.77 -6.19 -9.77
C SER A 36 -3.01 -5.91 -8.30
N ILE A 37 -3.34 -6.97 -7.56
CA ILE A 37 -3.42 -6.97 -6.10
C ILE A 37 -2.40 -8.00 -5.61
N PRO A 38 -1.65 -7.70 -4.53
CA PRO A 38 -1.68 -6.46 -3.75
C PRO A 38 -0.87 -5.31 -4.38
N ALA A 39 -1.46 -4.10 -4.36
CA ALA A 39 -0.80 -2.85 -4.72
C ALA A 39 -0.55 -2.02 -3.45
N LEU A 40 0.71 -1.67 -3.20
CA LEU A 40 1.13 -0.93 -2.01
C LEU A 40 1.79 0.38 -2.40
N TRP A 41 1.37 1.46 -1.76
CA TRP A 41 1.90 2.79 -1.98
C TRP A 41 2.40 3.37 -0.66
N LEU A 42 3.55 4.05 -0.71
CA LEU A 42 4.13 4.73 0.44
C LEU A 42 3.99 6.24 0.27
N TYR A 43 3.48 6.89 1.31
CA TYR A 43 3.38 8.33 1.40
C TYR A 43 4.20 8.83 2.59
N LYS A 44 4.85 9.97 2.42
CA LYS A 44 5.57 10.67 3.48
C LYS A 44 5.27 12.17 3.36
N ASP A 45 4.81 12.78 4.44
CA ASP A 45 4.47 14.21 4.50
C ASP A 45 3.49 14.63 3.38
N GLY A 46 2.47 13.79 3.12
CA GLY A 46 1.46 14.01 2.09
C GLY A 46 1.94 13.78 0.65
N LYS A 47 3.22 13.45 0.44
CA LYS A 47 3.80 13.19 -0.89
C LYS A 47 3.94 11.70 -1.14
N LEU A 48 3.67 11.29 -2.37
CA LEU A 48 3.90 9.93 -2.83
C LEU A 48 5.41 9.67 -2.94
N VAL A 49 5.90 8.67 -2.22
CA VAL A 49 7.30 8.22 -2.27
C VAL A 49 7.47 7.16 -3.35
N THR A 50 6.62 6.12 -3.34
CA THR A 50 6.66 5.05 -4.34
C THR A 50 5.31 4.35 -4.46
N LYS A 51 5.02 3.81 -5.65
CA LYS A 51 3.89 2.90 -5.94
C LYS A 51 4.32 1.46 -6.19
N ASP A 52 5.62 1.20 -6.16
CA ASP A 52 6.17 -0.13 -6.34
C ASP A 52 6.09 -0.88 -5.00
N SER A 53 5.28 -1.93 -4.94
CA SER A 53 5.09 -2.72 -3.74
C SER A 53 6.39 -3.31 -3.18
N GLN A 54 7.35 -3.70 -4.04
CA GLN A 54 8.64 -4.21 -3.59
C GLN A 54 9.48 -3.11 -2.93
N GLN A 55 9.45 -1.89 -3.48
CA GLN A 55 10.12 -0.74 -2.88
C GLN A 55 9.47 -0.36 -1.54
N VAL A 56 8.14 -0.42 -1.43
CA VAL A 56 7.44 -0.22 -0.15
C VAL A 56 7.96 -1.21 0.90
N PHE A 57 8.06 -2.50 0.55
CA PHE A 57 8.61 -3.50 1.48
C PHE A 57 10.06 -3.24 1.86
N LYS A 58 10.91 -2.77 0.94
CA LYS A 58 12.29 -2.40 1.26
C LYS A 58 12.34 -1.26 2.27
N HIS A 59 11.52 -0.22 2.08
CA HIS A 59 11.42 0.92 2.99
C HIS A 59 10.93 0.54 4.40
N LEU A 60 10.09 -0.49 4.52
CA LEU A 60 9.56 -0.94 5.82
C LEU A 60 10.48 -1.94 6.54
N ASN A 61 11.50 -2.48 5.86
CA ASN A 61 12.46 -3.41 6.43
C ASN A 61 13.88 -2.82 6.54
N SER A 62 14.05 -1.53 6.25
CA SER A 62 15.31 -0.78 6.44
C SER A 62 15.30 -0.07 7.78
#